data_AF-A0A090QW51-F1
#
_entry.id   AF-A0A090QW51-F1
#
_cell.length_a   1.000
_cell.length_b   1.000
_cell.length_c   1.000
_cell.angle_alpha   90.00
_cell.angle_beta   90.00
_cell.angle_gamma   90.00
#
_symmetry.space_group_name_H-M   'P 1'
#
loop_
_entity.id
_entity.type
_entity.pdbx_description
1 polymer ?
#
loop_
_entity_poly.entity_id
_entity_poly.type
_entity_poly.pdbx_seq_one_letter_code
_entity_poly.pdbx_strand_id
1 'polypeptide(L)'
;MPIDAIPIDDLTLTQHRLLAIFALAALLWVLEPVPVFATSILIIALELIMISDKGLHLFRTPPPGHEMGEVLKYTDIFGAFSSPIIILFMGGFALAIAASKYELDNNLARVLLKPFGTQPKFIMLGLMLITAVFSMFMSNTATTVMMLALLAPIVASVQR
;
A
#
# COMPACT_ATOMS: atom_id res chain seq x y z
N MET A 1 -26.97 21.79 2.36
CA MET A 1 -26.20 20.60 1.95
C MET A 1 -24.72 20.96 1.90
N PRO A 2 -23.78 20.00 1.85
CA PRO A 2 -22.35 20.31 1.79
C PRO A 2 -21.97 21.30 0.67
N ILE A 3 -22.70 21.29 -0.44
CA ILE A 3 -22.55 22.23 -1.56
C ILE A 3 -22.85 23.69 -1.18
N ASP A 4 -23.72 23.93 -0.20
CA ASP A 4 -24.04 25.27 0.31
C ASP A 4 -22.99 25.76 1.34
N ALA A 5 -22.18 24.84 1.88
CA ALA A 5 -21.16 25.16 2.89
C ALA A 5 -19.81 25.55 2.26
N ILE A 6 -19.51 25.05 1.06
CA ILE A 6 -18.32 25.41 0.27
C ILE A 6 -18.75 25.59 -1.19
N PRO A 7 -19.39 26.70 -1.55
CA PRO A 7 -19.79 26.96 -2.92
C PRO A 7 -18.53 27.21 -3.76
N ILE A 8 -18.17 26.23 -4.59
CA ILE A 8 -17.18 26.41 -5.64
C ILE A 8 -17.97 26.53 -6.94
N ASP A 9 -17.91 27.70 -7.55
CA ASP A 9 -18.60 27.99 -8.80
C ASP A 9 -18.17 26.99 -9.91
N ASP A 10 -19.10 26.63 -10.79
CA ASP A 10 -18.94 25.69 -11.92
C ASP A 10 -18.72 24.20 -11.62
N LEU A 11 -18.80 23.75 -10.35
CA LEU A 11 -18.77 22.31 -10.05
C LEU A 11 -20.16 21.65 -10.09
N THR A 12 -20.26 20.54 -10.81
CA THR A 12 -21.43 19.66 -10.74
C THR A 12 -21.50 18.97 -9.38
N LEU A 13 -22.70 18.49 -9.00
CA LEU A 13 -22.91 17.79 -7.73
C LEU A 13 -21.99 16.56 -7.59
N THR A 14 -21.75 15.85 -8.68
CA THR A 14 -20.86 14.68 -8.70
C THR A 14 -19.41 15.06 -8.45
N GLN A 15 -18.90 16.11 -9.09
CA GLN A 15 -17.53 16.57 -8.89
C GLN A 15 -17.31 17.10 -7.47
N HIS A 16 -18.30 17.78 -6.90
CA HIS A 16 -18.22 18.27 -5.54
C HIS A 16 -18.14 17.11 -4.52
N ARG A 17 -18.92 16.04 -4.72
CA ARG A 17 -18.83 14.81 -3.91
C ARG A 17 -17.49 14.12 -4.05
N LEU A 18 -16.97 14.02 -5.28
CA LEU A 18 -15.66 13.43 -5.53
C LEU A 18 -14.55 14.18 -4.78
N LEU A 19 -14.59 15.52 -4.83
CA LEU A 19 -13.64 16.37 -4.11
C LEU A 19 -13.73 16.16 -2.59
N ALA A 20 -14.95 16.08 -2.04
CA ALA A 20 -15.15 15.82 -0.62
C ALA A 20 -14.62 14.44 -0.20
N ILE A 21 -14.88 13.40 -1.01
CA ILE A 21 -14.35 12.05 -0.78
C ILE A 21 -12.82 12.05 -0.86
N PHE A 22 -12.23 12.75 -1.82
CA PHE A 22 -10.78 12.88 -1.96
C PHE A 22 -10.14 13.58 -0.75
N ALA A 23 -10.71 14.70 -0.31
CA ALA A 23 -10.24 15.40 0.88
C ALA A 23 -10.36 14.53 2.14
N LEU A 24 -11.47 13.80 2.28
CA LEU A 24 -11.66 12.82 3.35
C LEU A 24 -10.59 11.72 3.29
N ALA A 25 -10.31 11.17 2.10
CA ALA A 25 -9.28 10.15 1.90
C ALA A 25 -7.89 10.66 2.34
N ALA A 26 -7.50 11.85 1.90
CA ALA A 26 -6.24 12.48 2.27
C ALA A 26 -6.13 12.68 3.79
N LEU A 27 -7.18 13.19 4.43
CA LEU A 27 -7.20 13.36 5.89
C LEU A 27 -7.12 12.03 6.64
N LEU A 28 -7.88 11.01 6.21
CA LEU A 28 -7.84 9.69 6.84
C LEU A 28 -6.50 8.97 6.65
N TRP A 29 -5.83 9.15 5.51
CA TRP A 29 -4.48 8.61 5.31
C TRP A 29 -3.41 9.34 6.13
N VAL A 30 -3.53 10.66 6.31
CA VAL A 30 -2.54 11.43 7.09
C VAL A 30 -2.74 11.25 8.59
N LEU A 31 -3.98 11.21 9.06
CA LEU A 31 -4.30 11.09 10.49
C LEU A 31 -4.28 9.64 10.99
N GLU A 32 -4.31 8.66 10.08
CA GLU A 32 -4.34 7.23 10.36
C GLU A 32 -5.26 6.80 11.54
N PRO A 33 -6.52 7.28 11.66
CA PRO A 33 -7.41 6.88 12.76
C PRO A 33 -7.86 5.41 12.64
N VAL A 34 -7.81 4.86 11.42
CA VAL A 34 -8.06 3.46 11.09
C VAL A 34 -6.97 2.97 10.14
N PRO A 35 -6.74 1.66 10.02
CA PRO A 35 -5.75 1.10 9.10
C PRO A 35 -5.94 1.58 7.66
N VAL A 36 -4.84 1.82 6.94
CA VAL A 36 -4.83 2.34 5.57
C VAL A 36 -5.72 1.54 4.61
N PHE A 37 -5.74 0.21 4.74
CA PHE A 37 -6.60 -0.65 3.90
C PHE A 37 -8.10 -0.41 4.16
N ALA A 38 -8.48 -0.15 5.42
CA ALA A 38 -9.86 0.10 5.80
C ALA A 38 -10.32 1.46 5.26
N THR A 39 -9.45 2.46 5.31
CA THR A 39 -9.66 3.76 4.63
C THR A 39 -9.91 3.53 3.13
N SER A 40 -9.05 2.79 2.42
CA SER A 40 -9.23 2.56 0.98
C SER A 40 -10.55 1.86 0.63
N ILE A 41 -10.96 0.85 1.42
CA ILE A 41 -12.26 0.17 1.23
C ILE A 41 -13.42 1.14 1.48
N LEU A 42 -13.33 1.98 2.52
CA LEU A 42 -14.35 2.97 2.84
C LEU A 42 -14.51 3.99 1.69
N ILE A 43 -13.40 4.48 1.13
CA ILE A 43 -13.43 5.43 0.01
C ILE A 43 -14.11 4.81 -1.21
N ILE A 44 -13.72 3.58 -1.59
CA ILE A 44 -14.36 2.87 -2.71
C ILE A 44 -15.85 2.66 -2.46
N ALA A 45 -16.24 2.31 -1.22
CA ALA A 45 -17.65 2.15 -0.86
C ALA A 45 -18.43 3.48 -0.99
N LEU A 46 -17.84 4.61 -0.57
CA LEU A 46 -18.44 5.94 -0.70
C LEU A 46 -18.59 6.34 -2.18
N GLU A 47 -17.60 6.08 -3.03
CA GLU A 47 -17.68 6.33 -4.48
C GLU A 47 -18.80 5.50 -5.13
N LEU A 48 -18.88 4.20 -4.80
CA LEU A 48 -19.94 3.31 -5.28
C LEU A 48 -21.34 3.74 -4.81
N ILE A 49 -21.46 4.27 -3.60
CA ILE A 49 -22.75 4.68 -3.03
C ILE A 49 -23.20 6.05 -3.57
N MET A 50 -22.28 7.02 -3.63
CA MET A 50 -22.62 8.44 -3.82
C MET A 50 -22.43 8.96 -5.25
N ILE A 51 -21.60 8.30 -6.07
CA ILE A 51 -21.18 8.80 -7.39
C ILE A 51 -21.49 7.80 -8.52
N SER A 52 -21.59 6.51 -8.23
CA SER A 52 -21.77 5.48 -9.27
C SER A 52 -23.15 5.52 -9.97
N ASP A 53 -23.16 5.13 -11.24
CA ASP A 53 -24.35 4.82 -12.05
C ASP A 53 -25.24 3.69 -11.48
N LYS A 54 -24.76 2.89 -10.52
CA LYS A 54 -25.54 1.89 -9.78
C LYS A 54 -25.58 2.18 -8.28
N GLY A 55 -25.23 3.41 -7.89
CA GLY A 55 -25.29 3.87 -6.50
C GLY A 55 -26.71 3.96 -5.96
N LEU A 56 -26.81 4.32 -4.67
CA LEU A 56 -28.07 4.41 -3.94
C LEU A 56 -29.01 5.45 -4.59
N HIS A 57 -30.29 5.08 -4.76
CA HIS A 57 -31.28 5.89 -5.47
C HIS A 57 -31.41 7.32 -4.88
N LEU A 58 -31.27 7.45 -3.55
CA LEU A 58 -31.26 8.73 -2.83
C LEU A 58 -30.21 9.72 -3.35
N PHE A 59 -29.04 9.22 -3.77
CA PHE A 59 -27.94 10.05 -4.23
C PHE A 59 -27.99 10.33 -5.75
N ARG A 60 -28.85 9.63 -6.50
CA ARG A 60 -29.06 9.78 -7.94
C ARG A 60 -30.21 10.72 -8.31
N THR A 61 -30.93 11.25 -7.34
CA THR A 61 -31.92 12.31 -7.59
C THR A 61 -31.32 13.63 -7.12
N PRO A 62 -30.93 14.53 -8.04
CA PRO A 62 -30.38 15.81 -7.62
C PRO A 62 -31.45 16.65 -6.93
N PRO A 63 -31.10 17.40 -5.87
CA PRO A 63 -32.00 18.36 -5.27
C PRO A 63 -32.32 19.51 -6.25
N PRO A 64 -33.45 20.21 -6.06
CA PRO A 64 -33.83 21.32 -6.92
C PRO A 64 -32.71 22.36 -7.03
N GLY A 65 -32.40 22.80 -8.25
CA GLY A 65 -31.40 23.84 -8.52
C GLY A 65 -29.95 23.37 -8.67
N HIS A 66 -29.67 22.06 -8.57
CA HIS A 66 -28.31 21.52 -8.75
C HIS A 66 -28.24 20.52 -9.90
N GLU A 67 -27.26 20.68 -10.78
CA GLU A 67 -27.00 19.70 -11.85
C GLU A 67 -26.18 18.52 -11.31
N MET A 68 -26.59 17.30 -11.64
CA MET A 68 -25.89 16.10 -11.19
C MET A 68 -24.49 15.98 -11.82
N GLY A 69 -24.35 16.36 -13.10
CA GLY A 69 -23.15 16.08 -13.91
C GLY A 69 -23.08 14.64 -14.40
N GLU A 70 -21.90 14.26 -14.90
CA GLU A 70 -21.61 12.89 -15.36
C GLU A 70 -21.30 11.96 -14.17
N VAL A 71 -21.98 10.83 -14.11
CA VAL A 71 -21.77 9.78 -13.08
C VAL A 71 -20.73 8.77 -13.54
N LEU A 72 -19.95 8.23 -12.60
CA LEU A 72 -18.96 7.20 -12.89
C LEU A 72 -19.62 5.82 -13.05
N LYS A 73 -19.12 4.99 -13.97
CA LYS A 73 -19.59 3.60 -14.07
C LYS A 73 -19.06 2.78 -12.90
N TYR A 74 -19.92 1.97 -12.29
CA TYR A 74 -19.54 1.08 -11.19
C TYR A 74 -18.38 0.14 -11.58
N THR A 75 -18.32 -0.29 -12.85
CA THR A 75 -17.25 -1.14 -13.38
C THR A 75 -15.88 -0.48 -13.30
N ASP A 76 -15.81 0.83 -13.48
CA ASP A 76 -14.55 1.57 -13.49
C ASP A 76 -14.04 1.73 -12.06
N ILE A 77 -14.96 1.94 -11.09
CA ILE A 77 -14.64 1.98 -9.67
C ILE A 77 -14.20 0.60 -9.16
N PHE A 78 -14.95 -0.47 -9.48
CA PHE A 78 -14.55 -1.84 -9.11
C PHE A 78 -13.27 -2.30 -9.82
N GLY A 79 -13.00 -1.76 -11.01
CA GLY A 79 -11.77 -2.03 -11.77
C GLY A 79 -10.50 -1.74 -10.98
N ALA A 80 -10.55 -0.84 -9.99
CA ALA A 80 -9.44 -0.57 -9.08
C ALA A 80 -8.95 -1.81 -8.33
N PHE A 81 -9.83 -2.77 -7.98
CA PHE A 81 -9.44 -4.01 -7.29
C PHE A 81 -8.70 -5.00 -8.19
N SER A 82 -8.98 -4.99 -9.50
CA SER A 82 -8.44 -5.94 -10.47
C SER A 82 -7.28 -5.36 -11.28
N SER A 83 -6.58 -4.35 -10.75
CA SER A 83 -5.42 -3.77 -11.40
C SER A 83 -4.33 -4.84 -11.62
N PRO A 84 -3.74 -4.94 -12.83
CA PRO A 84 -2.62 -5.85 -13.11
C PRO A 84 -1.46 -5.69 -12.13
N ILE A 85 -1.27 -4.47 -11.61
CA ILE A 85 -0.23 -4.15 -10.63
C ILE A 85 -0.52 -4.84 -9.29
N ILE A 86 -1.78 -4.85 -8.82
CA ILE A 86 -2.16 -5.53 -7.57
C ILE A 86 -1.92 -7.03 -7.68
N ILE A 87 -2.31 -7.63 -8.81
CA ILE A 87 -2.10 -9.06 -9.08
C ILE A 87 -0.61 -9.41 -9.11
N LEU A 88 0.21 -8.56 -9.74
CA LEU A 88 1.67 -8.71 -9.75
C LEU A 88 2.26 -8.69 -8.34
N PHE A 89 1.85 -7.73 -7.50
CA PHE A 89 2.30 -7.65 -6.11
C PHE A 89 1.83 -8.85 -5.28
N MET A 90 0.59 -9.33 -5.48
CA MET A 90 0.12 -10.56 -4.82
C MET A 90 0.99 -11.77 -5.17
N GLY A 91 1.35 -11.95 -6.45
CA GLY A 91 2.27 -13.01 -6.88
C GLY A 91 3.66 -12.85 -6.28
N GLY A 92 4.20 -11.62 -6.25
CA GLY A 92 5.48 -11.30 -5.62
C GLY A 92 5.50 -11.61 -4.12
N PHE A 93 4.45 -11.24 -3.39
CA PHE A 93 4.32 -11.54 -1.96
C PHE A 93 4.17 -13.03 -1.70
N ALA A 94 3.41 -13.76 -2.53
CA ALA A 94 3.30 -15.22 -2.41
C ALA A 94 4.67 -15.90 -2.57
N LEU A 95 5.46 -15.47 -3.56
CA LEU A 95 6.83 -15.97 -3.76
C LEU A 95 7.75 -15.60 -2.60
N ALA A 96 7.69 -14.36 -2.10
CA ALA A 96 8.49 -13.93 -0.95
C ALA A 96 8.16 -14.73 0.32
N ILE A 97 6.88 -14.96 0.59
CA ILE A 97 6.43 -15.79 1.72
C ILE A 97 6.92 -17.23 1.56
N ALA A 98 6.83 -17.81 0.35
CA ALA A 98 7.34 -19.14 0.08
C ALA A 98 8.86 -19.23 0.32
N ALA A 99 9.63 -18.27 -0.20
CA ALA A 99 11.08 -18.22 -0.01
C ALA A 99 11.47 -18.14 1.48
N SER A 100 10.77 -17.29 2.25
CA SER A 100 11.01 -17.14 3.69
C SER A 100 10.59 -18.39 4.47
N LYS A 101 9.47 -19.04 4.10
CA LYS A 101 9.00 -20.29 4.73
C LYS A 101 10.00 -21.44 4.60
N TYR A 102 10.72 -21.52 3.48
CA TYR A 102 11.76 -22.53 3.27
C TYR A 102 13.16 -22.07 3.71
N GLU A 103 13.25 -20.93 4.40
CA GLU A 103 14.51 -20.30 4.83
C GLU A 103 15.53 -20.15 3.69
N LEU A 104 15.05 -20.02 2.45
CA LEU A 104 15.90 -19.90 1.26
C LEU A 104 16.73 -18.62 1.36
N ASP A 105 16.12 -17.58 1.91
CA ASP A 105 16.72 -16.30 2.20
C ASP A 105 17.88 -16.37 3.21
N ASN A 106 17.65 -17.01 4.36
CA ASN A 106 18.68 -17.22 5.38
C ASN A 106 19.85 -18.08 4.87
N ASN A 107 19.53 -19.15 4.14
CA ASN A 107 20.54 -20.06 3.59
C ASN A 107 21.39 -19.38 2.53
N LEU A 108 20.75 -18.64 1.62
CA LEU A 108 21.45 -17.91 0.56
C LEU A 108 22.31 -16.77 1.16
N ALA A 109 21.80 -16.03 2.13
CA ALA A 109 22.58 -14.98 2.81
C ALA A 109 23.82 -15.54 3.54
N ARG A 110 23.69 -16.68 4.24
CA ARG A 110 24.85 -17.35 4.88
C ARG A 110 25.90 -17.78 3.86
N VAL A 111 25.48 -18.31 2.70
CA VAL A 111 26.41 -18.70 1.62
C VAL A 111 27.08 -17.48 1.00
N LEU A 112 26.32 -16.41 0.75
CA LEU A 112 26.83 -15.16 0.18
C LEU A 112 27.76 -14.39 1.13
N LEU A 113 27.64 -14.58 2.45
CA LEU A 113 28.55 -13.98 3.43
C LEU A 113 29.92 -14.67 3.53
N LYS A 114 30.02 -15.97 3.17
CA LYS A 114 31.29 -16.73 3.23
C LYS A 114 32.49 -16.03 2.56
N PRO A 115 32.39 -15.42 1.36
CA PRO A 115 33.53 -14.78 0.70
C PRO A 115 34.03 -13.50 1.40
N PHE A 116 33.26 -12.87 2.29
CA PHE A 116 33.63 -11.61 2.94
C PHE A 116 34.64 -11.78 4.10
N GLY A 117 35.07 -13.02 4.40
CA GLY A 117 36.14 -13.32 5.33
C GLY A 117 35.78 -13.01 6.80
N THR A 118 36.81 -12.79 7.63
CA THR A 118 36.67 -12.58 9.08
C THR A 118 36.91 -11.14 9.53
N GLN A 119 37.33 -10.25 8.63
CA GLN A 119 37.59 -8.85 8.98
C GLN A 119 36.26 -8.08 9.14
N PRO A 120 36.02 -7.39 10.27
CA PRO A 120 34.73 -6.74 10.55
C PRO A 120 34.25 -5.77 9.45
N LYS A 121 35.18 -5.03 8.85
CA LYS A 121 34.88 -4.08 7.76
C LYS A 121 34.30 -4.76 6.50
N PHE A 122 34.81 -5.94 6.13
CA PHE A 122 34.36 -6.66 4.94
C PHE A 122 33.08 -7.43 5.22
N ILE A 123 32.92 -7.98 6.43
CA ILE A 123 31.65 -8.58 6.88
C ILE A 123 30.52 -7.56 6.83
N MET A 124 30.75 -6.34 7.33
CA MET A 124 29.74 -5.30 7.33
C MET A 124 29.36 -4.85 5.91
N LEU A 125 30.36 -4.73 5.02
CA LEU A 125 30.12 -4.45 3.60
C LEU A 125 29.28 -5.56 2.93
N GLY A 126 29.63 -6.83 3.18
CA GLY A 126 28.88 -7.97 2.67
C GLY A 126 27.45 -7.98 3.16
N LEU A 127 27.23 -7.65 4.44
CA LEU A 127 25.90 -7.56 5.02
C LEU A 127 25.07 -6.44 4.39
N MET A 128 25.65 -5.25 4.17
CA MET A 128 24.98 -4.15 3.48
C MET A 128 24.59 -4.52 2.05
N LEU A 129 25.49 -5.16 1.29
CA LEU A 129 25.23 -5.57 -0.09
C LEU A 129 24.14 -6.64 -0.17
N ILE A 130 24.20 -7.66 0.69
CA ILE A 130 23.19 -8.71 0.74
C ILE A 130 21.85 -8.12 1.16
N THR A 131 21.82 -7.24 2.17
CA THR A 131 20.58 -6.53 2.56
C THR A 131 19.99 -5.77 1.38
N ALA A 132 20.81 -5.00 0.65
CA ALA A 132 20.35 -4.21 -0.49
C ALA A 132 19.77 -5.09 -1.61
N VAL A 133 20.44 -6.19 -1.97
CA VAL A 133 19.94 -7.12 -2.99
C VAL A 133 18.64 -7.78 -2.54
N PHE A 134 18.58 -8.27 -1.31
CA PHE A 134 17.39 -8.95 -0.80
C PHE A 134 16.20 -8.02 -0.60
N SER A 135 16.44 -6.75 -0.25
CA SER A 135 15.40 -5.72 -0.13
C SER A 135 14.69 -5.40 -1.45
N MET A 136 15.27 -5.78 -2.60
CA MET A 136 14.62 -5.61 -3.91
C MET A 136 13.55 -6.68 -4.19
N PHE A 137 13.63 -7.83 -3.53
CA PHE A 137 12.77 -8.99 -3.80
C PHE A 137 11.90 -9.37 -2.60
N MET A 138 12.35 -9.08 -1.39
CA MET A 138 11.58 -9.27 -0.16
C MET A 138 10.99 -7.95 0.34
N SER A 139 9.98 -8.06 1.21
CA SER A 139 9.48 -6.90 1.93
C SER A 139 10.55 -6.38 2.91
N ASN A 140 10.65 -5.06 3.03
CA ASN A 140 11.63 -4.41 3.91
C ASN A 140 11.59 -4.96 5.35
N THR A 141 10.40 -5.28 5.86
CA THR A 141 10.21 -5.89 7.18
C THR A 141 10.81 -7.29 7.26
N ALA A 142 10.59 -8.15 6.26
CA ALA A 142 11.17 -9.49 6.22
C ALA A 142 12.70 -9.46 6.12
N THR A 143 13.24 -8.58 5.26
CA THR A 143 14.69 -8.39 5.14
C THR A 143 15.31 -7.94 6.46
N THR A 144 14.64 -7.05 7.22
CA THR A 144 15.11 -6.60 8.53
C THR A 144 15.18 -7.74 9.55
N VAL A 145 14.13 -8.56 9.65
CA VAL A 145 14.09 -9.71 10.57
C VAL A 145 15.18 -10.73 10.24
N MET A 146 15.38 -11.04 8.96
CA MET A 146 16.48 -11.90 8.50
C MET A 146 17.84 -11.32 8.91
N MET A 147 18.08 -10.03 8.68
CA MET A 147 19.35 -9.39 9.03
C MET A 147 19.61 -9.37 10.54
N LEU A 148 18.58 -9.16 11.36
CA LEU A 148 18.68 -9.28 12.82
C LEU A 148 19.13 -10.69 13.24
N ALA A 149 18.54 -11.73 12.65
CA ALA A 149 18.89 -13.11 12.95
C ALA A 149 20.33 -13.46 12.51
N LEU A 150 20.79 -12.92 11.39
CA LEU A 150 22.17 -13.10 10.89
C LEU A 150 23.20 -12.32 11.70
N LEU A 151 22.86 -11.11 12.14
CA LEU A 151 23.77 -10.24 12.91
C LEU A 151 23.94 -10.70 14.35
N ALA A 152 22.90 -11.24 14.99
CA ALA A 152 22.93 -11.67 16.39
C ALA A 152 24.18 -12.51 16.78
N PRO A 153 24.56 -13.59 16.05
CA PRO A 153 25.76 -14.36 16.37
C PRO A 153 27.07 -13.62 16.07
N ILE A 154 27.09 -12.70 15.10
CA ILE A 154 28.28 -11.91 14.75
C ILE A 154 28.58 -10.87 15.83
N VAL A 155 27.54 -10.19 16.34
CA VAL A 155 27.70 -9.21 17.42
C VAL A 155 28.14 -9.91 18.72
N ALA A 156 27.56 -11.09 19.00
CA ALA A 156 27.94 -11.89 20.17
C ALA A 156 29.40 -12.38 20.13
N SER A 157 29.98 -12.60 18.96
CA SER A 157 31.37 -13.06 18.83
C SER A 157 32.41 -11.94 18.93
N VAL A 158 32.03 -10.69 18.68
CA VAL A 158 32.91 -9.50 18.79
C VAL A 158 33.16 -9.06 20.24
N GLN A 159 32.30 -9.45 21.20
CA GLN A 159 32.47 -9.15 22.62
C GLN A 159 33.48 -10.07 23.35
N ARG A 160 34.29 -10.85 22.62
CA ARG A 160 35.38 -11.68 23.16
C ARG A 160 36.72 -11.31 22.56
#